data_AF-A0A6M0F4V9-F1
#
_entry.id   AF-A0A6M0F4V9-F1
#
_cell.length_a   1.000
_cell.length_b   1.000
_cell.length_c   1.000
_cell.angle_alpha   90.00
_cell.angle_beta   90.00
_cell.angle_gamma   90.00
#
_symmetry.space_group_name_H-M   'P 1'
#
loop_
_entity.id
_entity.type
_entity.pdbx_description
1 polymer ?
#
loop_
_entity_poly.entity_id
_entity_poly.type
_entity_poly.pdbx_seq_one_letter_code
_entity_poly.pdbx_strand_id
1 'polypeptide(L)'
;LLIADGVSGIAWYPLEQVPPLAFDHNQILQCGDRRLRNKLEYSPIAFDVLPETFTLSDLYQLYTIILGENFSDYSNFRSRLLKLGFLSDTGAKISKGAGRPASLYRFDADAFAPFKDKPMVFI
;
A
#
# COMPACT_ATOMS: atom_id res chain seq x y z
N LEU A 1 -3.59 -14.57 14.87
CA LEU A 1 -2.82 -15.67 14.27
C LEU A 1 -3.64 -16.19 13.09
N LEU A 2 -3.29 -15.80 11.87
CA LEU A 2 -3.91 -16.36 10.66
C LEU A 2 -3.01 -17.53 10.25
N ILE A 3 -3.46 -18.76 10.47
CA ILE A 3 -2.68 -19.95 10.13
C ILE A 3 -2.66 -20.06 8.61
N ALA A 4 -1.47 -20.20 8.01
CA ALA A 4 -1.36 -20.55 6.60
C ALA A 4 -1.90 -21.98 6.43
N ASP A 5 -2.98 -22.14 5.66
CA ASP A 5 -3.68 -23.42 5.52
C ASP A 5 -2.70 -24.57 5.22
N GLY A 6 -2.70 -25.58 6.10
CA GLY A 6 -2.06 -26.87 5.86
C GLY A 6 -0.59 -27.06 6.26
N VAL A 7 0.10 -26.06 6.83
CA VAL A 7 1.51 -26.20 7.25
C VAL A 7 1.70 -25.97 8.75
N SER A 8 2.20 -26.97 9.47
CA SER A 8 2.57 -26.84 10.88
C SER A 8 3.88 -26.08 11.04
N GLY A 9 3.95 -25.19 12.03
CA GLY A 9 5.15 -24.37 12.31
C GLY A 9 5.25 -23.06 11.52
N ILE A 10 4.22 -22.68 10.76
CA ILE A 10 4.15 -21.39 10.05
C ILE A 10 2.88 -20.65 10.46
N ALA A 11 3.00 -19.36 10.75
CA ALA A 11 1.88 -18.51 11.11
C ALA A 11 2.09 -17.07 10.65
N TRP A 12 1.00 -16.40 10.27
CA TRP A 12 1.00 -14.96 10.07
C TRP A 12 0.77 -14.24 11.39
N TYR A 13 1.64 -13.27 11.66
CA TYR A 13 1.57 -12.38 12.82
C TYR A 13 1.36 -10.94 12.35
N PRO A 14 0.41 -10.19 12.95
CA PRO A 14 0.46 -8.73 12.94
C PRO A 14 1.83 -8.26 13.45
N LEU A 15 2.37 -7.19 12.87
CA LEU A 15 3.72 -6.73 13.19
C LEU A 15 3.86 -6.39 14.68
N GLU A 16 2.80 -5.87 15.29
CA GLU A 16 2.72 -5.50 16.71
C GLU A 16 2.63 -6.72 17.65
N GLN A 17 2.39 -7.91 17.11
CA GLN A 17 2.15 -9.15 17.85
C GLN A 17 3.20 -10.23 17.53
N VAL A 18 4.29 -9.86 16.86
CA VAL A 18 5.38 -10.81 16.56
C VAL A 18 6.08 -11.20 17.87
N PRO A 19 6.16 -12.50 18.20
CA PRO A 19 6.86 -12.96 19.40
C PRO A 19 8.39 -12.72 19.28
N PRO A 20 9.15 -12.86 20.38
CA PRO A 20 10.61 -12.90 20.30
C PRO A 20 11.07 -13.96 19.28
N LEU A 21 11.87 -13.53 18.31
CA LEU A 21 12.41 -14.37 17.26
C LEU A 21 13.82 -14.83 17.62
N ALA A 22 14.29 -15.90 16.98
CA ALA A 22 15.64 -16.42 17.21
C ALA A 22 16.73 -15.41 16.79
N PHE A 23 17.87 -15.46 17.45
CA PHE A 23 19.06 -14.66 17.13
C PHE A 23 18.75 -13.15 17.05
N ASP A 24 19.09 -12.52 15.93
CA ASP A 24 18.90 -11.11 15.62
C ASP A 24 17.69 -10.86 14.70
N HIS A 25 16.80 -11.84 14.53
CA HIS A 25 15.70 -11.75 13.58
C HIS A 25 14.72 -10.60 13.89
N ASN A 26 14.55 -10.22 15.15
CA ASN A 26 13.77 -9.01 15.49
C ASN A 26 14.42 -7.73 14.92
N GLN A 27 15.76 -7.65 14.87
CA GLN A 27 16.46 -6.51 14.28
C GLN A 27 16.31 -6.49 12.75
N ILE A 28 16.39 -7.66 12.11
CA ILE A 28 16.14 -7.82 10.68
C ILE A 28 14.72 -7.37 10.33
N LEU A 29 13.72 -7.80 11.12
CA LEU A 29 12.32 -7.42 10.95
C LEU A 29 12.13 -5.90 11.07
N GLN A 30 12.69 -5.27 12.11
CA GLN A 30 12.62 -3.82 12.30
C GLN A 30 13.31 -3.05 11.16
N CYS A 31 14.44 -3.55 10.66
CA CYS A 31 15.12 -2.99 9.51
C CYS A 31 14.26 -3.10 8.24
N GLY A 32 13.61 -4.24 8.04
CA GLY A 32 12.67 -4.50 6.95
C GLY A 32 11.48 -3.55 6.97
N ASP A 33 10.81 -3.41 8.13
CA ASP A 33 9.69 -2.48 8.30
C ASP A 33 10.09 -1.03 7.99
N ARG A 34 11.20 -0.56 8.57
CA ARG A 34 11.73 0.78 8.28
C ARG A 34 12.05 0.97 6.80
N ARG A 35 12.65 -0.03 6.15
CA ARG A 35 12.98 0.04 4.72
C ARG A 35 11.72 0.05 3.86
N LEU A 36 10.69 -0.69 4.23
CA LEU A 36 9.38 -0.71 3.55
C LEU A 36 8.71 0.67 3.64
N ARG A 37 8.62 1.24 4.85
CA ARG A 37 8.07 2.58 5.08
C ARG A 37 8.77 3.62 4.22
N ASN A 38 10.10 3.67 4.28
CA ASN A 38 10.88 4.60 3.46
C ASN A 38 10.60 4.40 1.97
N LYS A 39 10.56 3.15 1.50
CA LYS A 39 10.38 2.85 0.06
C LYS A 39 9.02 3.32 -0.47
N LEU A 40 7.97 3.31 0.34
CA LEU A 40 6.66 3.83 -0.06
C LEU A 40 6.65 5.35 -0.31
N GLU A 41 7.60 6.09 0.24
CA GLU A 41 7.72 7.54 0.03
C GLU A 41 8.28 7.89 -1.35
N TYR A 42 8.86 6.95 -2.09
CA TYR A 42 9.53 7.26 -3.36
C TYR A 42 9.43 6.17 -4.44
N SER A 43 8.81 5.03 -4.15
CA SER A 43 8.73 3.88 -5.07
C SER A 43 7.28 3.53 -5.39
N PRO A 44 6.98 3.04 -6.61
CA PRO A 44 5.66 2.55 -6.98
C PRO A 44 5.32 1.17 -6.36
N ILE A 45 6.01 0.74 -5.30
CA ILE A 45 5.90 -0.63 -4.75
C ILE A 45 4.47 -0.99 -4.28
N ALA A 46 3.68 0.03 -3.92
CA ALA A 46 2.27 -0.16 -3.59
C ALA A 46 1.47 -0.82 -4.73
N PHE A 47 1.83 -0.54 -5.98
CA PHE A 47 1.13 -1.08 -7.16
C PHE A 47 1.53 -2.52 -7.49
N ASP A 48 2.65 -3.01 -6.95
CA ASP A 48 3.04 -4.43 -7.05
C ASP A 48 2.27 -5.31 -6.05
N VAL A 49 1.73 -4.70 -4.98
CA VAL A 49 0.99 -5.39 -3.92
C VAL A 49 -0.52 -5.39 -4.17
N LEU A 50 -1.03 -4.31 -4.77
CA LEU A 50 -2.44 -4.19 -5.10
C LEU A 50 -2.82 -5.11 -6.28
N PRO A 51 -4.09 -5.54 -6.36
CA PRO A 51 -4.61 -6.19 -7.56
C PRO A 51 -4.48 -5.27 -8.79
N GLU A 52 -4.53 -5.84 -9.99
CA GLU A 52 -4.39 -5.10 -11.27
C GLU A 52 -5.30 -3.87 -11.36
N THR A 53 -6.52 -3.97 -10.83
CA THR A 53 -7.44 -2.84 -10.67
C THR A 53 -7.81 -2.66 -9.22
N PHE A 54 -7.75 -1.42 -8.74
CA PHE A 54 -7.99 -1.07 -7.34
C PHE A 54 -8.77 0.23 -7.22
N THR A 55 -9.39 0.46 -6.06
CA THR A 55 -9.98 1.76 -5.75
C THR A 55 -8.95 2.67 -5.07
N LEU A 56 -9.16 4.00 -5.13
CA LEU A 56 -8.31 4.93 -4.37
C LEU A 56 -8.40 4.70 -2.85
N SER A 57 -9.51 4.15 -2.37
CA SER A 57 -9.68 3.75 -0.97
C SER A 57 -8.77 2.57 -0.61
N ASP A 58 -8.63 1.58 -1.50
CA ASP A 58 -7.74 0.43 -1.27
C ASP A 58 -6.28 0.88 -1.18
N LEU A 59 -5.87 1.76 -2.10
CA LEU A 59 -4.53 2.33 -2.10
C LEU A 59 -4.30 3.22 -0.86
N TYR A 60 -5.27 4.07 -0.49
CA TYR A 60 -5.16 4.87 0.73
C TYR A 60 -5.00 3.98 1.97
N GLN A 61 -5.82 2.94 2.12
CA GLN A 61 -5.73 2.00 3.24
C GLN A 61 -4.36 1.30 3.30
N LEU A 62 -3.79 0.91 2.16
CA LEU A 62 -2.44 0.34 2.11
C LEU A 62 -1.40 1.31 2.67
N TYR A 63 -1.44 2.59 2.25
CA TYR A 63 -0.54 3.62 2.78
C TYR A 63 -0.79 3.88 4.27
N THR A 64 -2.04 3.96 4.70
CA THR A 64 -2.42 4.16 6.10
C THR A 64 -1.90 3.03 7.01
N ILE A 65 -2.05 1.78 6.59
CA ILE A 65 -1.59 0.62 7.36
C ILE A 65 -0.08 0.67 7.56
N ILE A 66 0.67 1.08 6.52
CA ILE A 66 2.13 1.03 6.56
C ILE A 66 2.73 2.31 7.16
N LEU A 67 2.20 3.49 6.88
CA LEU A 67 2.73 4.78 7.34
C LEU A 67 2.06 5.28 8.64
N GLY A 68 0.89 4.74 8.99
CA GLY A 68 0.08 5.14 10.13
C GLY A 68 -0.98 6.20 9.78
N GLU A 69 -2.00 6.33 10.63
CA GLU A 69 -3.19 7.20 10.43
C GLU A 69 -2.89 8.70 10.25
N ASN A 70 -1.70 9.16 10.66
CA ASN A 70 -1.34 10.58 10.63
C ASN A 70 -0.60 11.02 9.36
N PHE A 71 -0.38 10.13 8.37
CA PHE A 71 0.44 10.47 7.20
C PHE A 71 -0.25 11.48 6.26
N SER A 72 -1.58 11.39 6.08
CA SER A 72 -2.37 12.27 5.22
C SER A 72 -3.86 12.01 5.45
N ASP A 73 -4.73 12.97 5.15
CA ASP A 73 -6.16 12.70 5.01
C ASP A 73 -6.50 12.20 3.60
N TYR A 74 -7.59 11.44 3.48
CA TYR A 74 -8.03 10.85 2.22
C TYR A 74 -8.26 11.87 1.10
N SER A 75 -8.75 13.07 1.42
CA SER A 75 -9.07 14.08 0.40
C SER A 75 -7.82 14.65 -0.24
N ASN A 76 -6.83 14.98 0.59
CA ASN A 76 -5.52 15.45 0.15
C ASN A 76 -4.76 14.36 -0.61
N PHE A 77 -4.74 13.13 -0.08
CA PHE A 77 -4.16 11.97 -0.76
C PHE A 77 -4.75 11.79 -2.16
N ARG A 78 -6.08 11.72 -2.26
CA ARG A 78 -6.81 11.57 -3.53
C ARG A 78 -6.49 12.70 -4.51
N SER A 79 -6.53 13.95 -4.05
CA SER A 79 -6.29 15.12 -4.89
C SER A 79 -4.87 15.14 -5.45
N ARG A 80 -3.85 14.88 -4.61
CA ARG A 80 -2.44 14.81 -5.04
C ARG A 80 -2.22 13.66 -6.02
N LEU A 81 -2.71 12.48 -5.69
CA LEU A 81 -2.53 11.27 -6.49
C LEU A 81 -3.12 11.42 -7.90
N LEU A 82 -4.36 11.94 -8.03
CA LEU A 82 -4.98 12.16 -9.33
C LEU A 82 -4.27 13.25 -10.15
N LYS A 83 -3.69 14.27 -9.50
CA LYS A 83 -2.90 15.31 -10.18
C LYS A 83 -1.61 14.78 -10.81
N LEU A 84 -1.04 13.70 -10.27
CA LEU A 84 0.19 13.12 -10.79
C LEU A 84 -0.04 12.37 -12.13
N GLY A 85 -1.28 11.98 -12.43
CA GLY A 85 -1.67 11.52 -13.76
C GLY A 85 -1.19 10.13 -14.18
N PHE A 86 -0.57 9.34 -13.29
CA PHE A 86 -0.14 7.97 -13.59
C PHE A 86 -1.20 6.89 -13.25
N LEU A 87 -2.44 7.30 -12.96
CA LEU A 87 -3.55 6.38 -12.76
C LEU A 87 -4.55 6.49 -13.91
N SER A 88 -4.78 5.39 -14.61
CA SER A 88 -5.82 5.32 -15.64
C SER A 88 -7.16 4.94 -14.99
N ASP A 89 -8.20 5.75 -15.20
CA ASP A 89 -9.58 5.37 -14.88
C ASP A 89 -10.02 4.27 -15.86
N THR A 90 -10.49 3.14 -15.33
CA THR A 90 -10.94 2.01 -16.13
C THR A 90 -12.35 2.19 -16.68
N GLY A 91 -13.09 3.20 -16.19
CA GLY A 91 -14.52 3.39 -16.44
C GLY A 91 -15.42 2.45 -15.63
N ALA A 92 -14.86 1.41 -15.02
CA ALA A 92 -15.57 0.46 -14.17
C ALA A 92 -15.72 1.01 -12.74
N LYS A 93 -16.77 0.55 -12.07
CA LYS A 93 -17.05 0.88 -10.66
C LYS A 93 -17.39 -0.36 -9.88
N ILE A 94 -17.00 -0.38 -8.61
CA ILE A 94 -17.31 -1.45 -7.67
C ILE A 94 -18.15 -0.91 -6.51
N SER A 95 -19.15 -1.69 -6.09
CA SER A 95 -19.90 -1.44 -4.86
C SER A 95 -19.45 -2.45 -3.80
N LYS A 96 -18.94 -1.96 -2.65
CA LYS A 96 -18.55 -2.79 -1.50
C LYS A 96 -19.59 -2.78 -0.37
N GLY A 97 -20.80 -2.27 -0.61
CA GLY A 97 -21.87 -2.20 0.39
C GLY A 97 -22.91 -1.11 0.09
N ALA A 98 -23.57 -0.61 1.14
CA ALA A 98 -24.52 0.50 1.04
C ALA A 98 -23.76 1.84 0.93
N GLY A 99 -23.26 2.15 -0.25
CA GLY A 99 -22.51 3.38 -0.52
C GLY A 99 -22.41 3.69 -2.01
N ARG A 100 -21.89 4.87 -2.34
CA ARG A 100 -21.64 5.24 -3.74
C ARG A 100 -20.58 4.30 -4.33
N PRO A 101 -20.80 3.74 -5.54
CA PRO A 101 -19.81 2.91 -6.20
C PRO A 101 -18.47 3.66 -6.38
N ALA A 102 -17.38 2.99 -6.06
CA ALA A 102 -16.02 3.53 -6.20
C ALA A 102 -15.47 3.24 -7.60
N SER A 103 -14.82 4.22 -8.23
CA SER A 103 -14.12 4.02 -9.50
C SER A 103 -12.92 3.09 -9.32
N LEU A 104 -12.72 2.22 -10.31
CA LEU A 104 -11.55 1.37 -10.43
C LEU A 104 -10.49 2.04 -11.29
N TYR A 105 -9.25 2.01 -10.80
CA TYR A 105 -8.08 2.55 -11.47
C TYR A 105 -7.08 1.44 -11.74
N ARG A 106 -6.21 1.69 -12.73
CA ARG A 106 -5.03 0.87 -13.02
C ARG A 106 -3.80 1.77 -12.99
N PHE A 107 -2.68 1.21 -12.51
CA PHE A 107 -1.39 1.88 -12.55
C PHE A 107 -0.85 1.94 -13.99
N ASP A 108 -0.41 3.12 -14.41
CA ASP A 108 0.20 3.37 -15.71
C ASP A 108 1.71 3.56 -15.54
N ALA A 109 2.48 2.53 -15.88
CA ALA A 109 3.93 2.52 -15.72
C ALA A 109 4.65 3.50 -16.67
N ASP A 110 4.05 3.77 -17.85
CA ASP A 110 4.60 4.69 -18.83
C ASP A 110 4.41 6.14 -18.38
N ALA A 111 3.19 6.46 -17.92
CA ALA A 111 2.90 7.76 -17.30
C ALA A 111 3.67 7.96 -15.99
N PHE A 112 4.03 6.88 -15.28
CA PHE A 112 4.87 6.93 -14.09
C PHE A 112 6.36 7.15 -14.38
N ALA A 113 6.86 6.78 -15.55
CA ALA A 113 8.29 6.82 -15.87
C ALA A 113 9.01 8.16 -15.55
N PRO A 114 8.40 9.35 -15.77
CA PRO A 114 9.01 10.64 -15.43
C PRO A 114 9.15 10.92 -13.92
N PHE A 115 8.52 10.11 -13.07
CA PHE A 115 8.52 10.26 -11.61
C PHE A 115 9.47 9.30 -10.91
N LYS A 116 10.09 8.35 -11.63
CA LYS A 116 10.92 7.28 -11.05
C LYS A 116 12.07 7.77 -10.17
N ASP A 117 12.65 8.93 -10.49
CA ASP A 117 13.76 9.54 -9.75
C ASP A 117 13.33 10.70 -8.86
N LYS A 118 12.02 11.00 -8.81
CA LYS A 118 11.48 12.06 -7.97
C LYS A 118 11.01 11.45 -6.65
N PRO A 119 11.29 12.09 -5.51
CA PRO A 119 10.63 11.71 -4.27
C PRO A 119 9.12 11.82 -4.51
N MET A 120 8.41 10.72 -4.29
CA MET A 120 6.95 10.71 -4.42
C MET A 120 6.38 11.34 -3.17
N VAL A 121 6.29 12.66 -3.18
CA VAL A 121 5.72 13.47 -2.08
C VAL A 121 4.21 13.24 -2.00
N PHE A 122 3.79 12.03 -1.61
CA PHE A 122 2.45 11.74 -1.13
C PHE A 122 2.24 12.19 0.32
N ILE A 123 3.32 12.67 0.94
CA ILE A 123 3.40 13.19 2.30
C ILE A 123 3.76 14.67 2.19
#